data_AF-A0A0C6FJ55-F1
#
_entry.id   AF-A0A0C6FJ55-F1
#
_cell.length_a   1.000
_cell.length_b   1.000
_cell.length_c   1.000
_cell.angle_alpha   90.00
_cell.angle_beta   90.00
_cell.angle_gamma   90.00
#
_symmetry.space_group_name_H-M   'P 1'
#
loop_
_entity.id
_entity.type
_entity.pdbx_description
1 polymer ?
#
loop_
_entity_poly.entity_id
_entity_poly.type
_entity_poly.pdbx_seq_one_letter_code
_entity_poly.pdbx_strand_id
1 'polypeptide(L)'
;MIGGNSPILITAACMGQMKLPKAQAAKAAALFDLSAAEERMLNEAPYRGSIPQMPPTDPLIYRFYELVMVYGTTWKALIQEEFGDGIMSAIDFNMKMEREPNNKGDRVKLQMSGKFPPYKYYGNEEGVPEYGFKEG
;
A
#
# COMPACT_ATOMS: atom_id res chain seq x y z
N MET A 1 20.09 -8.25 9.16
CA MET A 1 18.96 -7.53 8.53
C MET A 1 18.74 -8.08 7.13
N ILE A 2 17.50 -8.37 6.71
CA ILE A 2 17.18 -8.96 5.39
C ILE A 2 17.61 -8.04 4.23
N GLY A 3 17.24 -6.75 4.27
CA GLY A 3 17.69 -5.69 3.36
C GLY A 3 17.30 -5.87 1.87
N GLY A 4 17.65 -4.90 1.03
CA GLY A 4 17.46 -4.94 -0.43
C GLY A 4 16.12 -4.43 -0.97
N ASN A 5 15.11 -4.25 -0.12
CA ASN A 5 13.84 -3.56 -0.41
C ASN A 5 13.51 -2.60 0.74
N SER A 6 12.47 -1.76 0.57
CA SER A 6 11.96 -0.90 1.64
C SER A 6 11.67 -1.70 2.91
N PRO A 7 12.01 -1.19 4.12
CA PRO A 7 11.65 -1.83 5.38
C PRO A 7 10.16 -2.17 5.47
N ILE A 8 9.29 -1.35 4.88
CA ILE A 8 7.84 -1.59 4.85
C ILE A 8 7.52 -2.88 4.07
N LEU A 9 8.13 -3.09 2.91
CA LEU A 9 7.91 -4.29 2.10
C LEU A 9 8.45 -5.53 2.80
N ILE A 10 9.66 -5.44 3.37
CA ILE A 10 10.28 -6.54 4.12
C ILE A 10 9.42 -6.92 5.33
N THR A 11 9.00 -5.94 6.13
CA THR A 11 8.12 -6.18 7.28
C THR A 11 6.77 -6.73 6.83
N ALA A 12 6.15 -6.18 5.79
CA ALA A 12 4.90 -6.71 5.25
C ALA A 12 5.05 -8.17 4.80
N ALA A 13 6.19 -8.56 4.24
CA ALA A 13 6.44 -9.95 3.88
C ALA A 13 6.56 -10.87 5.10
N CYS A 14 7.25 -10.43 6.15
CA CYS A 14 7.29 -11.16 7.43
C CYS A 14 5.91 -11.27 8.08
N MET A 15 5.01 -10.30 7.85
CA MET A 15 3.60 -10.32 8.30
C MET A 15 2.67 -11.06 7.32
N GLY A 16 3.22 -11.77 6.33
CA GLY A 16 2.45 -12.57 5.37
C GLY A 16 1.66 -11.77 4.32
N GLN A 17 1.99 -10.49 4.11
CA GLN A 17 1.28 -9.62 3.16
C GLN A 17 2.04 -9.38 1.85
N MET A 18 3.32 -9.73 1.81
CA MET A 18 4.17 -9.68 0.62
C MET A 18 5.04 -10.94 0.53
N LYS A 19 5.62 -11.19 -0.64
CA LYS A 19 6.60 -12.27 -0.81
C LYS A 19 8.02 -11.71 -0.75
N LEU A 20 8.96 -12.50 -0.25
CA LEU A 20 10.39 -12.23 -0.37
C LEU A 20 10.97 -13.01 -1.57
N PRO A 21 11.65 -12.36 -2.53
CA PRO A 21 12.52 -13.04 -3.48
C PRO A 21 13.52 -13.99 -2.77
N LYS A 22 13.97 -15.04 -3.46
CA LYS A 22 14.81 -16.11 -2.89
C LYS A 22 15.99 -15.61 -2.04
N ALA A 23 16.73 -14.61 -2.53
CA ALA A 23 17.86 -14.05 -1.79
C ALA A 23 17.47 -13.38 -0.46
N GLN A 24 16.27 -12.80 -0.37
CA GLN A 24 15.74 -12.20 0.86
C GLN A 24 15.10 -13.27 1.76
N ALA A 25 14.42 -14.25 1.18
CA ALA A 25 13.87 -15.39 1.93
C ALA A 25 14.98 -16.16 2.66
N ALA A 26 16.09 -16.47 1.97
CA ALA A 26 17.25 -17.12 2.59
C ALA A 26 17.85 -16.31 3.75
N LYS A 27 17.96 -14.99 3.60
CA LYS A 27 18.40 -14.09 4.68
C LYS A 27 17.42 -14.05 5.85
N ALA A 28 16.12 -14.09 5.57
CA ALA A 28 15.08 -14.14 6.60
C ALA A 28 15.11 -15.47 7.36
N ALA A 29 15.26 -16.58 6.63
CA ALA A 29 15.39 -17.91 7.21
C ALA A 29 16.61 -18.01 8.13
N ALA A 30 17.78 -17.55 7.68
CA ALA A 30 18.97 -17.50 8.52
C ALA A 30 18.82 -16.59 9.75
N LEU A 31 18.06 -15.49 9.64
CA LEU A 31 17.86 -14.54 10.74
C LEU A 31 16.91 -15.07 11.82
N PHE A 32 15.86 -15.79 11.41
CA PHE A 32 14.81 -16.29 12.30
C PHE A 32 14.93 -17.79 12.59
N ASP A 33 16.00 -18.43 12.14
CA ASP A 33 16.25 -19.88 12.28
C ASP A 33 15.10 -20.74 11.72
N LEU A 34 14.67 -20.40 10.49
CA LEU A 34 13.54 -21.06 9.84
C LEU A 34 13.98 -22.35 9.12
N SER A 35 13.08 -23.32 9.09
CA SER A 35 13.24 -24.53 8.28
C SER A 35 13.21 -24.23 6.78
N ALA A 36 13.69 -25.19 5.98
CA ALA A 36 13.63 -25.09 4.52
C ALA A 36 12.18 -25.00 3.98
N ALA A 37 11.19 -25.50 4.73
CA ALA A 37 9.79 -25.36 4.34
C ALA A 37 9.29 -23.93 4.58
N GLU A 38 9.62 -23.35 5.72
CA GLU A 38 9.26 -21.97 6.07
C GLU A 38 9.98 -20.95 5.17
N GLU A 39 11.24 -21.19 4.81
CA GLU A 39 11.95 -20.37 3.82
C GLU A 39 11.21 -20.34 2.47
N ARG A 40 10.78 -21.52 1.99
CA ARG A 40 10.01 -21.61 0.73
C ARG A 40 8.69 -20.85 0.83
N MET A 41 8.00 -20.96 1.96
CA MET A 41 6.75 -20.26 2.21
C MET A 41 6.92 -18.73 2.12
N LEU A 42 8.03 -18.17 2.60
CA LEU A 42 8.32 -16.73 2.46
C LEU A 42 8.47 -16.28 0.99
N ASN A 43 8.74 -17.20 0.06
CA ASN A 43 8.87 -16.89 -1.37
C ASN A 43 7.56 -17.02 -2.17
N GLU A 44 6.50 -17.55 -1.56
CA GLU A 44 5.20 -17.72 -2.19
C GLU A 44 4.36 -16.43 -2.18
N ALA A 45 3.49 -16.27 -3.18
CA ALA A 45 2.54 -15.16 -3.16
C ALA A 45 1.48 -15.43 -2.08
N PRO A 46 1.31 -14.53 -1.10
CA PRO A 46 0.41 -14.81 0.02
C PRO A 46 -1.05 -14.52 -0.35
N TYR A 47 -1.96 -15.14 0.42
CA TYR A 47 -3.31 -14.63 0.56
C TYR A 47 -3.26 -13.35 1.41
N ARG A 48 -3.57 -12.21 0.78
CA ARG A 48 -3.47 -10.88 1.42
C ARG A 48 -4.75 -10.53 2.14
N GLY A 49 -4.60 -9.80 3.25
CA GLY A 49 -5.70 -9.40 4.12
C GLY A 49 -5.32 -9.68 5.56
N SER A 50 -4.61 -8.74 6.18
CA SER A 50 -4.15 -8.88 7.57
C SER A 50 -5.24 -8.66 8.63
N ILE A 51 -6.41 -8.16 8.24
CA ILE A 51 -7.51 -7.81 9.15
C ILE A 51 -8.64 -8.83 9.01
N PRO A 52 -8.85 -9.72 9.99
CA PRO A 52 -9.82 -10.80 9.89
C PRO A 52 -11.27 -10.35 10.10
N GLN A 53 -11.48 -9.21 10.78
CA GLN A 53 -12.80 -8.65 11.07
C GLN A 53 -12.81 -7.15 10.85
N MET A 54 -13.86 -6.66 10.20
CA MET A 54 -14.11 -5.22 10.04
C MET A 54 -15.27 -4.78 10.95
N PRO A 55 -15.16 -3.60 11.60
CA PRO A 55 -14.00 -2.71 11.62
C PRO A 55 -12.81 -3.29 12.41
N PRO A 56 -11.56 -2.82 12.19
CA PRO A 56 -10.41 -3.26 12.97
C PRO A 56 -10.59 -2.94 14.46
N THR A 57 -10.17 -3.83 15.35
CA THR A 57 -10.31 -3.62 16.81
C THR A 57 -9.05 -3.07 17.45
N ASP A 58 -7.88 -3.27 16.84
CA ASP A 58 -6.63 -2.68 17.30
C ASP A 58 -6.68 -1.15 17.17
N PRO A 59 -6.43 -0.38 18.26
CA PRO A 59 -6.57 1.07 18.23
C PRO A 59 -5.65 1.78 17.23
N LEU A 60 -4.43 1.30 17.01
CA LEU A 60 -3.50 1.94 16.07
C LEU A 60 -3.97 1.74 14.63
N ILE A 61 -4.43 0.53 14.28
CA ILE A 61 -4.99 0.23 12.95
C ILE A 61 -6.33 0.96 12.75
N TYR A 62 -7.18 1.02 13.78
CA TYR A 62 -8.48 1.67 13.71
C TYR A 62 -8.37 3.16 13.34
N ARG A 63 -7.31 3.87 13.76
CA ARG A 63 -7.12 5.28 13.37
C ARG A 63 -6.96 5.46 11.86
N PHE A 64 -6.36 4.51 11.15
CA PHE A 64 -6.29 4.57 9.70
C PHE A 64 -7.65 4.34 9.04
N TYR A 65 -8.46 3.44 9.60
CA TYR A 65 -9.85 3.25 9.19
C TYR A 65 -10.68 4.51 9.44
N GLU A 66 -10.52 5.14 10.61
CA GLU A 66 -11.17 6.41 10.97
C GLU A 66 -10.78 7.56 10.03
N LEU A 67 -9.51 7.66 9.62
CA LEU A 67 -9.07 8.64 8.62
C LEU A 67 -9.82 8.47 7.29
N VAL A 68 -10.02 7.23 6.82
CA VAL A 68 -10.81 6.96 5.62
C VAL A 68 -12.28 7.35 5.81
N MET A 69 -12.88 7.07 6.97
CA MET A 69 -14.26 7.47 7.26
C MET A 69 -14.45 8.99 7.29
N VAL A 70 -13.46 9.73 7.82
CA VAL A 70 -13.52 11.20 7.93
C VAL A 70 -13.20 11.89 6.61
N TYR A 71 -12.12 11.49 5.94
CA TYR A 71 -11.57 12.20 4.78
C TYR A 71 -11.77 11.49 3.45
N GLY A 72 -12.30 10.26 3.41
CA GLY A 72 -12.36 9.46 2.19
C GLY A 72 -13.11 10.14 1.05
N THR A 73 -14.24 10.81 1.34
CA THR A 73 -14.99 11.59 0.33
C THR A 73 -14.23 12.83 -0.12
N THR A 74 -13.53 13.52 0.79
CA THR A 74 -12.67 14.66 0.46
C THR A 74 -11.49 14.25 -0.41
N TRP A 75 -10.78 13.17 -0.06
CA TRP A 75 -9.67 12.64 -0.87
C TRP A 75 -10.14 12.21 -2.25
N LYS A 76 -11.28 11.52 -2.34
CA LYS A 76 -11.88 11.16 -3.63
C LYS A 76 -12.13 12.40 -4.50
N ALA A 77 -12.77 13.43 -3.94
CA ALA A 77 -13.07 14.66 -4.67
C ALA A 77 -11.80 15.36 -5.17
N LEU A 78 -10.81 15.56 -4.29
CA LEU A 78 -9.55 16.22 -4.65
C LEU A 78 -8.73 15.42 -5.68
N ILE A 79 -8.69 14.09 -5.56
CA ILE A 79 -8.01 13.25 -6.56
C ILE A 79 -8.73 13.34 -7.91
N GLN A 80 -10.06 13.32 -7.92
CA GLN A 80 -10.81 13.40 -9.19
C GLN A 80 -10.73 14.79 -9.82
N GLU A 81 -10.71 15.85 -9.02
CA GLU A 81 -10.49 17.22 -9.48
C GLU A 81 -9.09 17.42 -10.10
N GLU A 82 -8.07 16.76 -9.55
CA GLU A 82 -6.70 16.92 -10.02
C GLU A 82 -6.32 15.97 -11.17
N PHE A 83 -6.79 14.72 -11.14
CA PHE A 83 -6.35 13.67 -12.06
C PHE A 83 -7.43 13.15 -13.02
N GLY A 84 -8.72 13.34 -12.69
CA GLY A 84 -9.87 12.86 -13.45
C GLY A 84 -10.56 11.64 -12.82
N ASP A 85 -11.39 10.95 -13.61
CA ASP A 85 -12.10 9.73 -13.19
C ASP A 85 -11.18 8.50 -13.19
N GLY A 86 -10.74 8.11 -12.00
CA GLY A 86 -9.87 6.97 -11.77
C GLY A 86 -9.60 6.75 -10.28
N ILE A 87 -8.48 6.08 -9.99
CA ILE A 87 -8.08 5.78 -8.61
C ILE A 87 -6.60 6.03 -8.38
N MET A 88 -6.18 6.16 -7.12
CA MET A 88 -4.78 5.96 -6.74
C MET A 88 -4.54 4.45 -6.52
N SER A 89 -3.65 3.85 -7.31
CA SER A 89 -3.31 2.42 -7.19
C SER A 89 -2.66 2.10 -5.85
N ALA A 90 -3.06 0.99 -5.24
CA ALA A 90 -2.39 0.40 -4.08
C ALA A 90 -1.42 -0.75 -4.45
N ILE A 91 -1.16 -0.96 -5.75
CA ILE A 91 -0.27 -2.01 -6.27
C ILE A 91 1.02 -1.39 -6.82
N ASP A 92 0.88 -0.47 -7.79
CA ASP A 92 1.98 0.39 -8.23
C ASP A 92 2.04 1.58 -7.27
N PHE A 93 2.65 1.31 -6.12
CA PHE A 93 2.52 2.12 -4.92
C PHE A 93 3.81 2.14 -4.10
N ASN A 94 4.21 3.33 -3.69
CA ASN A 94 5.35 3.57 -2.82
C ASN A 94 4.87 4.13 -1.48
N MET A 95 5.45 3.62 -0.38
CA MET A 95 5.22 4.10 0.97
C MET A 95 6.54 4.39 1.67
N LYS A 96 6.56 5.48 2.45
CA LYS A 96 7.67 5.81 3.35
C LYS A 96 7.11 6.18 4.72
N MET A 97 7.75 5.67 5.78
CA MET A 97 7.43 6.00 7.17
C MET A 97 8.66 6.61 7.83
N GLU A 98 8.48 7.78 8.43
CA GLU A 98 9.54 8.51 9.11
C GLU A 98 9.04 9.05 10.44
N ARG A 99 9.96 9.17 11.40
CA ARG A 99 9.73 9.97 12.60
C ARG A 99 9.94 11.43 12.23
N GLU A 100 8.95 12.27 12.50
CA GLU A 100 9.04 13.72 12.30
C GLU A 100 9.16 14.40 13.67
N PRO A 101 10.31 14.99 14.00
CA PRO A 101 10.49 15.70 15.27
C PRO A 101 9.49 16.84 15.43
N ASN A 102 8.88 16.96 16.60
CA ASN A 102 7.92 18.03 16.87
C ASN A 102 7.97 18.45 18.35
N ASN A 103 7.87 19.76 18.58
CA ASN A 103 7.99 20.35 19.91
C ASN A 103 6.91 19.87 20.91
N LYS A 104 5.77 19.35 20.44
CA LYS A 104 4.70 18.79 21.27
C LYS A 104 4.71 17.25 21.33
N GLY A 105 5.81 16.64 20.90
CA GLY A 105 5.96 15.19 20.77
C GLY A 105 6.01 14.76 19.32
N ASP A 106 6.99 13.90 18.99
CA ASP A 106 7.25 13.44 17.64
C ASP A 106 6.01 12.88 16.94
N ARG A 107 5.97 13.06 15.62
CA ARG A 107 4.88 12.60 14.75
C ARG A 107 5.32 11.39 13.94
N VAL A 108 4.36 10.55 13.60
CA VAL A 108 4.54 9.52 12.58
C VAL A 108 4.20 10.15 11.23
N LYS A 109 5.20 10.33 10.38
CA LYS A 109 5.03 10.85 9.02
C LYS A 109 4.94 9.70 8.03
N LEU A 110 3.83 9.66 7.30
CA LEU A 110 3.61 8.70 6.23
C LEU A 110 3.49 9.43 4.90
N GLN A 111 4.27 8.98 3.91
CA GLN A 111 4.15 9.41 2.53
C GLN A 111 3.66 8.23 1.69
N MET A 112 2.63 8.48 0.89
CA MET A 112 1.97 7.50 0.03
C MET A 112 1.90 8.06 -1.39
N SER A 113 2.36 7.28 -2.37
CA SER A 113 2.34 7.65 -3.78
C SER A 113 1.94 6.44 -4.61
N GLY A 114 0.76 6.49 -5.22
CA GLY A 114 0.28 5.47 -6.14
C GLY A 114 0.16 6.00 -7.55
N LYS A 115 0.42 5.14 -8.54
CA LYS A 115 0.09 5.44 -9.94
C LYS A 115 -1.41 5.72 -10.08
N PHE A 116 -1.79 6.68 -10.93
CA PHE A 116 -3.19 6.95 -11.27
C PHE A 116 -3.61 6.22 -12.55
N PRO A 117 -4.34 5.09 -12.47
CA PRO A 117 -5.06 4.54 -13.61
C PRO A 117 -6.44 5.20 -13.77
N PRO A 118 -6.72 5.88 -14.89
CA PRO A 118 -8.07 6.35 -15.20
C PRO A 118 -8.97 5.17 -15.59
N TYR A 119 -10.29 5.37 -15.48
CA TYR A 119 -11.24 4.48 -16.14
C TYR A 119 -11.10 4.58 -17.66
N LYS A 120 -11.23 3.43 -18.33
CA LYS A 120 -11.36 3.38 -19.78
C LYS A 120 -12.81 3.63 -20.16
N TYR A 121 -13.05 4.60 -21.02
CA TYR A 121 -14.34 4.83 -21.67
C TYR A 121 -14.35 4.04 -22.98
N TYR A 122 -15.41 3.26 -23.23
CA TYR A 122 -15.51 2.39 -24.38
C TYR A 122 -16.83 2.60 -25.13
N GLY A 123 -16.81 2.37 -26.44
CA GLY A 123 -17.96 2.65 -27.32
C GLY A 123 -18.07 4.12 -27.72
N ASN A 124 -16.95 4.85 -27.70
CA ASN A 124 -16.93 6.30 -27.83
C ASN A 124 -17.07 6.73 -29.29
N GLU A 125 -17.82 7.81 -29.50
CA GLU A 125 -17.90 8.52 -30.78
C GLU A 125 -16.69 9.45 -30.97
N GLU A 126 -16.51 9.95 -32.19
CA GLU A 126 -15.45 10.90 -32.51
C GLU A 126 -15.58 12.16 -31.63
N GLY A 127 -14.47 12.56 -31.00
CA GLY A 127 -14.43 13.70 -30.08
C GLY A 127 -14.70 13.38 -28.61
N VAL A 128 -15.06 12.14 -28.26
CA VAL A 128 -15.22 11.70 -26.86
C VAL A 128 -13.92 11.07 -26.33
N PRO A 129 -13.39 11.50 -25.16
CA PRO A 129 -12.14 10.96 -24.61
C PRO A 129 -12.15 9.44 -24.41
N GLU A 130 -11.02 8.76 -24.70
CA GLU A 130 -10.88 7.31 -24.47
C GLU A 130 -10.71 6.95 -22.99
N TYR A 131 -10.22 7.88 -22.18
CA TYR A 131 -9.98 7.67 -20.75
C TYR A 131 -10.46 8.87 -19.94
N GLY A 132 -10.87 8.59 -18.71
CA GLY A 132 -11.31 9.61 -17.76
C GLY A 132 -10.18 10.46 -17.17
N PHE A 133 -9.19 10.89 -17.95
CA PHE A 133 -8.25 11.88 -17.46
C PHE A 133 -8.92 13.23 -17.26
N LYS A 134 -8.34 14.07 -16.40
CA LYS A 134 -8.72 15.48 -16.30
C LYS A 134 -8.60 16.15 -17.67
N GLU A 135 -9.69 16.79 -18.08
CA GLU A 135 -9.72 17.64 -19.27
C GLU A 135 -9.18 19.03 -18.92
N GLY A 136 -8.46 19.65 -19.88
CA GLY A 136 -7.76 20.93 -19.69
C GLY A 136 -8.65 22.15 -19.67
#